data_AF-A0A537MM87-F1
#
_entry.id   AF-A0A537MM87-F1
#
_cell.length_a   1.000
_cell.length_b   1.000
_cell.length_c   1.000
_cell.angle_alpha   90.00
_cell.angle_beta   90.00
_cell.angle_gamma   90.00
#
_symmetry.space_group_name_H-M   'P 1'
#
loop_
_entity.id
_entity.type
_entity.pdbx_description
1 polymer ?
#
loop_
_entity_poly.entity_id
_entity_poly.type
_entity_poly.pdbx_seq_one_letter_code
_entity_poly.pdbx_strand_id
1 'polypeptide(L)'
;MMIEGWVTRDANALLQPMQPVAFSRSMPQESLPTIDIDDNRTFQPIEGFGFSLTGGSAYLLAGLGAAERSALLQELFGLTEASVG
;
A
#
# COMPACT_ATOMS: atom_id res chain seq x y z
N MET A 1 4.99 17.28 -10.22
CA MET A 1 4.42 16.40 -9.19
C MET A 1 3.72 15.26 -9.92
N MET A 2 4.10 14.03 -9.64
CA MET A 2 3.47 12.83 -10.20
C MET A 2 2.58 12.20 -9.13
N ILE A 3 1.49 11.57 -9.56
CA ILE A 3 0.60 10.76 -8.73
C ILE A 3 1.02 9.32 -8.94
N GLU A 4 1.37 8.67 -7.84
CA GLU A 4 1.65 7.24 -7.79
C GLU A 4 0.40 6.49 -7.33
N GLY A 5 0.26 5.24 -7.74
CA GLY A 5 -0.87 4.41 -7.38
C GLY A 5 -0.50 2.95 -7.41
N TRP A 6 -1.20 2.17 -6.60
CA TRP A 6 -1.08 0.72 -6.54
C TRP A 6 -2.43 0.09 -6.83
N VAL A 7 -2.44 -1.03 -7.56
CA VAL A 7 -3.66 -1.78 -7.86
C VAL A 7 -3.53 -3.22 -7.40
N THR A 8 -4.56 -3.68 -6.70
CA THR A 8 -4.82 -5.11 -6.52
C THR A 8 -6.04 -5.47 -7.36
N ARG A 9 -5.85 -6.37 -8.32
CA ARG A 9 -6.92 -6.89 -9.19
C ARG A 9 -6.68 -8.38 -9.35
N ASP A 10 -7.67 -9.15 -8.91
CA ASP A 10 -7.62 -10.62 -8.92
C ASP A 10 -6.30 -11.18 -8.35
N ALA A 11 -5.87 -12.36 -8.80
CA ALA A 11 -4.63 -13.00 -8.35
C ALA A 11 -3.41 -12.62 -9.21
N ASN A 12 -3.62 -11.91 -10.32
CA ASN A 12 -2.56 -11.57 -11.28
C ASN A 12 -1.97 -10.16 -11.06
N ALA A 13 -2.64 -9.32 -10.26
CA ALA A 13 -2.09 -8.04 -9.82
C ALA A 13 -2.27 -7.90 -8.30
N LEU A 14 -1.20 -8.11 -7.53
CA LEU A 14 -1.16 -7.89 -6.09
C LEU A 14 -0.24 -6.71 -5.81
N LEU A 15 -0.78 -5.61 -5.26
CA LEU A 15 -0.03 -4.37 -4.97
C LEU A 15 0.86 -3.91 -6.14
N GLN A 16 0.35 -4.02 -7.37
CA GLN A 16 1.12 -3.70 -8.56
C GLN A 16 1.23 -2.17 -8.72
N PRO A 17 2.43 -1.60 -8.89
CA PRO A 17 2.58 -0.17 -9.13
C PRO A 17 1.97 0.20 -10.49
N MET A 18 1.24 1.31 -10.52
CA MET A 18 0.67 1.90 -11.72
C MET A 18 1.66 2.85 -12.38
N GLN A 19 1.48 3.08 -13.69
CA GLN A 19 2.24 4.13 -14.38
C GLN A 19 1.94 5.49 -13.72
N PRO A 20 2.96 6.24 -13.27
CA PRO A 20 2.73 7.53 -12.64
C PRO A 20 2.00 8.50 -13.56
N VAL A 21 1.03 9.23 -13.02
CA VAL A 21 0.20 10.19 -13.76
C VAL A 21 0.53 11.61 -13.35
N ALA A 22 0.68 12.52 -14.31
CA ALA A 22 0.89 13.93 -14.02
C ALA A 22 -0.46 14.62 -13.73
N PHE A 23 -0.47 15.59 -12.82
CA PHE A 23 -1.60 16.50 -12.69
C PHE A 23 -1.85 17.23 -14.00
N SER A 24 -3.11 17.28 -14.41
CA SER A 24 -3.57 18.03 -15.58
C SER A 24 -4.56 19.12 -15.15
N ARG A 25 -4.42 20.30 -15.73
CA ARG A 25 -5.42 21.38 -15.62
C ARG A 25 -6.37 21.42 -16.81
N SER A 26 -6.17 20.52 -17.77
CA SER A 26 -7.03 20.41 -18.95
C SER A 26 -8.32 19.70 -18.57
N MET A 27 -9.44 20.18 -19.11
CA MET A 27 -10.71 19.47 -19.00
C MET A 27 -10.56 18.06 -19.58
N PRO A 28 -11.02 17.01 -18.87
CA PRO A 28 -11.03 15.66 -19.41
C PRO A 28 -11.78 15.62 -20.74
N GLN A 29 -11.27 14.86 -21.70
CA GLN A 29 -11.87 14.71 -23.02
C GLN A 29 -13.16 13.88 -22.97
N GLU A 30 -13.27 13.01 -21.95
CA GLU A 30 -14.41 12.13 -21.67
C GLU A 30 -15.12 12.56 -20.39
N SER A 31 -16.46 12.47 -20.36
CA SER A 31 -17.27 12.82 -19.18
C SER A 31 -17.21 11.73 -18.11
N LEU A 32 -16.06 11.59 -17.46
CA LEU A 32 -15.91 10.71 -16.31
C LEU A 32 -16.41 11.40 -15.03
N PRO A 33 -16.97 10.66 -14.06
CA PRO A 33 -17.30 11.23 -12.76
C PRO A 33 -16.03 11.79 -12.10
N THR A 34 -16.15 12.99 -11.53
CA THR A 34 -15.05 13.66 -10.82
C THR A 34 -15.19 13.43 -9.32
N ILE A 35 -14.08 13.08 -8.67
CA ILE A 35 -13.97 13.02 -7.21
C ILE A 35 -13.24 14.29 -6.75
N ASP A 36 -13.95 15.15 -6.03
CA ASP A 36 -13.41 16.39 -5.47
C ASP A 36 -12.87 16.18 -4.06
N ILE A 37 -11.68 16.73 -3.78
CA ILE A 37 -11.04 16.70 -2.46
C ILE A 37 -11.11 18.11 -1.86
N ASP A 38 -11.73 18.25 -0.67
CA ASP A 38 -11.77 19.50 0.11
C ASP A 38 -10.81 19.38 1.30
N ASP A 39 -9.65 20.01 1.20
CA ASP A 39 -8.58 19.99 2.20
C ASP A 39 -8.85 20.89 3.41
N ASN A 40 -9.93 21.69 3.40
CA ASN A 40 -10.37 22.48 4.56
C ASN A 40 -11.23 21.67 5.53
N ARG A 41 -11.64 20.46 5.15
CA ARG A 41 -12.43 19.56 6.00
C ARG A 41 -11.56 18.45 6.56
N THR A 42 -11.33 18.49 7.86
CA THR A 42 -10.57 17.47 8.58
C THR A 42 -11.50 16.53 9.35
N PHE A 43 -11.14 15.25 9.39
CA PHE A 43 -11.81 14.22 10.19
C PHE A 43 -10.84 13.67 11.26
N GLN A 44 -11.10 12.47 11.78
CA GLN A 44 -10.25 11.85 12.78
C GLN A 44 -8.83 11.60 12.24
N PRO A 45 -7.79 11.73 13.09
CA PRO A 45 -6.44 11.32 12.73
C PRO A 45 -6.38 9.80 12.56
N ILE A 46 -5.44 9.34 11.72
CA ILE A 46 -5.08 7.93 11.59
C ILE A 46 -3.80 7.69 12.39
N GLU A 47 -3.86 6.78 13.36
CA GLU A 47 -2.70 6.40 14.18
C GLU A 47 -1.77 5.42 13.45
N GLY A 48 -2.34 4.49 12.67
CA GLY A 48 -1.56 3.57 11.86
C GLY A 48 -2.38 2.43 11.29
N PHE A 49 -1.67 1.53 10.63
CA PHE A 49 -2.18 0.27 10.07
C PHE A 49 -1.25 -0.86 10.51
N GLY A 50 -1.76 -2.09 10.54
CA GLY A 50 -0.93 -3.23 10.93
C GLY A 50 -1.71 -4.53 11.00
N PHE A 51 -1.09 -5.52 11.63
CA PHE A 51 -1.61 -6.86 11.82
C PHE A 51 -1.23 -7.38 13.21
N SER A 52 -1.95 -8.40 13.67
CA SER A 52 -1.74 -8.99 14.99
C SER A 52 -0.65 -10.07 14.95
N LEU A 53 0.45 -9.86 15.68
CA LEU A 53 1.41 -10.92 15.98
C LEU A 53 0.93 -11.74 17.19
N THR A 54 0.15 -12.78 16.92
CA THR A 54 -0.32 -13.74 17.93
C THR A 54 0.71 -14.84 18.19
N GLY A 55 0.47 -15.66 19.21
CA GLY A 55 1.30 -16.86 19.48
C GLY A 55 1.36 -17.83 18.29
N GLY A 56 0.27 -17.95 17.51
CA GLY A 56 0.25 -18.80 16.31
C GLY A 56 1.16 -18.29 15.21
N SER A 57 1.12 -16.99 14.90
CA SER A 57 2.04 -16.38 13.93
C SER A 57 3.49 -16.45 14.40
N ALA A 58 3.76 -16.25 15.71
CA ALA A 58 5.10 -16.38 16.26
C ALA A 58 5.66 -17.80 16.12
N TYR A 59 4.83 -18.83 16.38
CA TYR A 59 5.20 -20.23 16.19
C TYR A 59 5.56 -20.53 14.73
N LEU A 60 4.74 -20.08 13.78
CA LEU A 60 5.00 -20.28 12.35
C LEU A 60 6.28 -19.55 11.90
N LEU A 61 6.47 -18.29 12.32
CA LEU A 61 7.69 -17.53 12.02
C LEU A 61 8.95 -18.22 12.59
N ALA A 62 8.87 -18.77 13.80
CA ALA A 62 9.97 -19.50 14.42
C ALA A 62 10.31 -20.80 13.68
N GLY A 63 9.33 -21.41 13.00
CA GLY A 63 9.52 -22.60 12.16
C GLY A 63 10.17 -22.32 10.80
N LEU A 64 10.25 -21.06 10.36
CA LEU A 64 10.95 -20.68 9.13
C LEU A 64 12.48 -20.74 9.31
N GLY A 65 13.18 -21.02 8.20
CA GLY A 65 14.62 -20.83 8.14
C GLY A 65 15.00 -19.36 8.37
N ALA A 66 16.25 -19.13 8.78
CA ALA A 66 16.70 -17.79 9.15
C ALA A 66 16.58 -16.78 8.01
N ALA A 67 16.84 -17.21 6.77
CA ALA A 67 16.75 -16.38 5.58
C ALA A 67 15.29 -16.03 5.23
N GLU A 68 14.38 -17.02 5.20
CA GLU A 68 12.97 -16.77 4.88
C GLU A 68 12.30 -15.90 5.95
N ARG A 69 12.60 -16.14 7.24
CA ARG A 69 12.09 -15.29 8.31
C ARG A 69 12.57 -13.85 8.17
N SER A 70 13.84 -13.63 7.84
CA SER A 70 14.39 -12.29 7.65
C SER A 70 13.75 -11.59 6.45
N ALA A 71 13.56 -12.30 5.33
CA ALA A 71 12.92 -11.76 4.14
C ALA A 71 11.46 -11.36 4.42
N LEU A 72 10.71 -12.24 5.08
CA LEU A 72 9.31 -11.96 5.43
C LEU A 72 9.17 -10.79 6.41
N LEU A 73 10.03 -10.69 7.43
CA LEU A 73 10.00 -9.55 8.35
C LEU A 73 10.39 -8.24 7.66
N GLN A 74 11.30 -8.28 6.68
CA GLN A 74 11.64 -7.11 5.87
C GLN A 74 10.49 -6.70 4.95
N GLU A 75 9.75 -7.66 4.38
CA GLU A 75 8.54 -7.38 3.61
C GLU A 75 7.47 -6.72 4.50
N LEU A 76 7.23 -7.27 5.70
CA LEU A 76 6.13 -6.88 6.57
C LEU A 76 6.36 -5.64 7.46
N PHE A 77 7.62 -5.35 7.80
CA PHE A 77 8.01 -4.30 8.77
C PHE A 77 9.17 -3.40 8.29
N GLY A 78 9.62 -3.58 7.05
CA GLY A 78 10.74 -2.83 6.51
C GLY A 78 10.33 -1.44 6.02
N LEU A 79 11.31 -0.55 5.88
CA LEU A 79 11.08 0.82 5.38
C LEU A 79 11.56 1.00 3.92
N THR A 80 11.53 -0.08 3.14
CA THR A 80 11.97 -0.07 1.74
C THR A 80 10.79 -0.03 0.77
N GLU A 81 11.02 0.32 -0.50
CA GLU A 81 9.95 0.32 -1.52
C GLU A 81 9.27 -1.05 -1.70
N ALA A 82 9.98 -2.13 -1.41
CA ALA A 82 9.46 -3.50 -1.47
C ALA A 82 8.73 -3.93 -0.19
N SER A 83 8.73 -3.10 0.85
CA SER A 83 8.08 -3.37 2.13
C SER A 83 6.66 -2.79 2.15
N VAL A 84 5.73 -3.47 2.83
CA VAL A 84 4.32 -3.08 2.91
C VAL A 84 3.95 -2.28 4.16
N GLY A 85 4.90 -2.08 5.08
CA GLY A 85 4.72 -1.33 6.32
C GLY A 85 5.96 -1.44 7.19
#